data_AF-A0A1T5B6S5-F1
#
_entry.id   AF-A0A1T5B6S5-F1
#
_cell.length_a   1.000
_cell.length_b   1.000
_cell.length_c   1.000
_cell.angle_alpha   90.00
_cell.angle_beta   90.00
_cell.angle_gamma   90.00
#
_symmetry.space_group_name_H-M   'P 1'
#
loop_
_entity.id
_entity.type
_entity.pdbx_description
1 polymer ?
#
loop_
_entity_poly.entity_id
_entity_poly.type
_entity_poly.pdbx_seq_one_letter_code
_entity_poly.pdbx_strand_id
1 'polypeptide(L)'
;MKATKLVSLAIPILLLVGCAVENKESTPKTEQLSKSTMKTVISEKQYPYYICEQLVEFQYMKDLFIVNSMKAMEDKEKEKDILKTANKMDKILDNMEYIKVPDKYKDIHKDIQVGVTDARKATKLIKDASKEDNQPL
;
A
#
# COMPACT_ATOMS: atom_id res chain seq x y z
N MET A 1 33.76 -42.55 29.31
CA MET A 1 32.57 -42.95 28.50
C MET A 1 31.37 -42.23 29.10
N LYS A 2 30.49 -41.49 28.41
CA LYS A 2 30.04 -41.52 27.01
C LYS A 2 29.61 -40.09 26.59
N ALA A 3 29.96 -39.71 25.36
CA ALA A 3 29.36 -38.58 24.66
C ALA A 3 27.91 -38.91 24.28
N THR A 4 26.99 -37.98 24.51
CA THR A 4 25.62 -38.02 23.97
C THR A 4 25.54 -37.10 22.76
N LYS A 5 24.94 -37.66 21.71
CA LYS A 5 25.13 -37.32 20.30
C LYS A 5 24.20 -36.18 19.87
N LEU A 6 24.71 -35.30 18.99
CA LEU A 6 23.94 -34.45 18.09
C LEU A 6 22.98 -35.30 17.25
N VAL A 7 21.70 -34.96 17.25
CA VAL A 7 20.73 -35.50 16.29
C VAL A 7 20.43 -34.40 15.28
N SER A 8 21.04 -34.54 14.11
CA SER A 8 20.73 -33.81 12.89
C SER A 8 19.32 -34.19 12.43
N LEU A 9 18.38 -33.25 12.39
CA LEU A 9 17.11 -33.45 11.72
C LEU A 9 17.21 -32.89 10.29
N ALA A 10 17.36 -33.80 9.33
CA ALA A 10 17.30 -33.49 7.91
C ALA A 10 15.88 -33.02 7.56
N ILE A 11 15.74 -31.76 7.10
CA ILE A 11 14.48 -31.27 6.54
C ILE A 11 14.43 -31.75 5.07
N PRO A 12 13.41 -32.53 4.68
CA PRO A 12 13.27 -32.97 3.30
C PRO A 12 12.93 -31.78 2.40
N ILE A 13 13.82 -31.48 1.45
CA ILE A 13 13.53 -30.68 0.27
C ILE A 13 12.55 -31.50 -0.59
N LEU A 14 11.27 -31.21 -0.49
CA LEU A 14 10.26 -31.74 -1.43
C LEU A 14 10.06 -30.72 -2.56
N LEU A 15 10.77 -30.98 -3.66
CA LEU A 15 10.40 -30.56 -5.00
C LEU A 15 9.10 -31.24 -5.41
N LEU A 16 8.07 -30.46 -5.74
CA LEU A 16 6.91 -30.79 -6.60
C LEU A 16 6.28 -29.44 -6.96
N VAL A 17 6.64 -28.77 -8.05
CA VAL A 17 6.18 -29.00 -9.44
C VAL A 17 4.67 -29.22 -9.54
N GLY A 18 3.97 -28.18 -10.03
CA GLY A 18 2.99 -28.31 -11.11
C GLY A 18 1.54 -28.73 -10.80
N CYS A 19 0.64 -28.01 -11.46
CA CYS A 19 -0.73 -28.37 -11.87
C CYS A 19 -1.86 -28.45 -10.82
N ALA A 20 -2.76 -27.46 -10.95
CA ALA A 20 -4.22 -27.58 -11.10
C ALA A 20 -4.96 -28.74 -10.39
N VAL A 21 -5.89 -28.40 -9.50
CA VAL A 21 -7.35 -28.54 -9.66
C VAL A 21 -8.06 -28.22 -8.33
N GLU A 22 -9.27 -27.68 -8.50
CA GLU A 22 -10.27 -27.13 -7.58
C GLU A 22 -10.68 -27.89 -6.29
N ASN A 23 -11.20 -27.07 -5.36
CA ASN A 23 -12.27 -27.27 -4.37
C ASN A 23 -12.06 -28.23 -3.18
N LYS A 24 -11.91 -27.65 -1.97
CA LYS A 24 -12.96 -27.64 -0.91
C LYS A 24 -12.47 -26.98 0.39
N GLU A 25 -13.41 -26.33 1.07
CA GLU A 25 -13.29 -25.56 2.32
C GLU A 25 -12.43 -26.23 3.39
N SER A 26 -11.45 -25.49 3.90
CA SER A 26 -11.23 -25.40 5.34
C SER A 26 -10.67 -24.02 5.64
N THR A 27 -11.38 -23.30 6.50
CA THR A 27 -11.05 -21.96 6.96
C THR A 27 -9.63 -21.96 7.56
N PRO A 28 -8.66 -21.19 7.03
CA PRO A 28 -7.44 -20.95 7.76
C PRO A 28 -7.77 -19.96 8.87
N LYS A 29 -7.48 -20.33 10.12
CA LYS A 29 -7.40 -19.40 11.24
C LYS A 29 -6.64 -18.17 10.76
N THR A 30 -7.30 -17.02 10.80
CA THR A 30 -6.69 -15.71 10.59
C THR A 30 -5.72 -15.50 11.74
N GLU A 31 -4.52 -16.09 11.63
CA GLU A 31 -3.34 -15.51 12.22
C GLU A 31 -3.29 -14.10 11.68
N GLN A 32 -3.51 -13.17 12.59
CA GLN A 32 -3.34 -11.75 12.42
C GLN A 32 -1.93 -11.53 11.88
N LEU A 33 -1.82 -11.57 10.55
CA LEU A 33 -0.65 -11.19 9.79
C LEU A 33 -0.43 -9.74 10.14
N SER A 34 0.38 -9.52 11.17
CA SER A 34 0.86 -8.19 11.54
C SER A 34 1.27 -7.52 10.24
N LYS A 35 0.75 -6.32 9.98
CA LYS A 35 1.09 -5.45 8.85
C LYS A 35 2.57 -5.02 8.90
N SER A 36 3.49 -5.94 9.14
CA SER A 36 4.88 -5.83 8.74
C SER A 36 4.90 -5.95 7.23
N THR A 37 4.47 -4.86 6.59
CA THR A 37 4.28 -4.68 5.16
C THR A 37 5.44 -5.27 4.38
N MET A 38 5.17 -6.24 3.50
CA MET A 38 6.15 -6.70 2.53
C MET A 38 6.58 -5.50 1.70
N LYS A 39 7.79 -4.98 1.95
CA LYS A 39 8.33 -3.84 1.21
C LYS A 39 8.59 -4.29 -0.23
N THR A 40 8.00 -3.59 -1.20
CA THR A 40 8.30 -3.84 -2.61
C THR A 40 9.78 -3.60 -2.84
N VAL A 41 10.49 -4.62 -3.34
CA VAL A 41 11.93 -4.52 -3.62
C VAL A 41 12.12 -3.93 -5.01
N ILE A 42 12.78 -2.79 -5.09
CA ILE A 42 13.00 -2.07 -6.34
C ILE A 42 14.51 -1.96 -6.57
N SER A 43 14.97 -2.29 -7.78
CA SER A 43 16.37 -2.16 -8.13
C SER A 43 16.81 -0.68 -8.25
N GLU A 44 18.10 -0.41 -8.12
CA GLU A 44 18.66 0.93 -8.30
C GLU A 44 18.32 1.56 -9.66
N LYS A 45 18.23 0.75 -10.71
CA LYS A 45 17.88 1.20 -12.06
C LYS A 45 16.40 1.55 -12.17
N GLN A 46 15.53 0.79 -11.50
CA GLN A 46 14.08 0.97 -11.58
C GLN A 46 13.56 2.07 -10.64
N TYR A 47 14.25 2.34 -9.53
CA TYR A 47 13.78 3.25 -8.49
C TYR A 47 13.36 4.64 -9.01
N PRO A 48 14.16 5.34 -9.85
CA PRO A 48 13.75 6.66 -10.34
C PRO A 48 12.46 6.61 -11.16
N TYR A 49 12.31 5.59 -12.02
CA TYR A 49 11.11 5.41 -12.84
C TYR A 49 9.88 5.10 -11.99
N TYR A 50 10.04 4.21 -11.01
CA TYR A 50 8.96 3.85 -10.11
C TYR A 50 8.44 5.07 -9.33
N ILE A 51 9.34 5.85 -8.72
CA ILE A 51 8.96 7.07 -8.01
C ILE A 51 8.29 8.08 -8.94
N CYS A 52 8.85 8.31 -10.14
CA CYS A 52 8.23 9.21 -11.12
C CYS A 52 6.83 8.76 -11.53
N GLU A 53 6.61 7.47 -11.75
CA GLU A 53 5.29 6.90 -12.06
C GLU A 53 4.31 7.18 -10.92
N GLN A 54 4.68 6.90 -9.67
CA GLN A 54 3.80 7.17 -8.52
C GLN A 54 3.50 8.68 -8.36
N LEU A 55 4.47 9.56 -8.60
CA LEU A 55 4.26 11.01 -8.55
C LEU A 55 3.30 11.49 -9.65
N VAL A 56 3.42 10.97 -10.88
CA VAL A 56 2.52 11.29 -11.99
C VAL A 56 1.10 10.79 -11.68
N GLU A 57 0.96 9.57 -11.20
CA GLU A 57 -0.34 9.04 -10.78
C GLU A 57 -0.97 9.87 -9.67
N PHE A 58 -0.18 10.29 -8.67
CA PHE A 58 -0.66 11.13 -7.58
C PHE A 58 -1.16 12.49 -8.09
N GLN A 59 -0.42 13.12 -9.00
CA GLN A 59 -0.82 14.41 -9.59
C GLN A 59 -2.10 14.28 -10.40
N TYR A 60 -2.25 13.22 -11.20
CA TYR A 60 -3.50 12.94 -11.90
C TYR A 60 -4.68 12.77 -10.93
N MET A 61 -4.49 12.04 -9.82
CA MET A 61 -5.54 11.89 -8.82
C MET A 61 -5.86 13.20 -8.10
N LYS A 62 -4.88 14.07 -7.86
CA LYS A 62 -5.11 15.40 -7.30
C LYS A 62 -5.97 16.26 -8.24
N ASP A 63 -5.68 16.24 -9.54
CA ASP A 63 -6.47 17.00 -10.51
C ASP A 63 -7.90 16.42 -10.62
N LEU A 64 -8.04 15.09 -10.60
CA LEU A 64 -9.34 14.44 -10.55
C LEU A 64 -10.12 14.75 -9.27
N PHE A 65 -9.44 14.89 -8.13
CA PHE A 65 -10.06 15.32 -6.86
C PHE A 65 -10.66 16.72 -6.99
N ILE A 66 -9.96 17.67 -7.63
CA ILE A 66 -10.47 19.01 -7.87
C ILE A 66 -11.72 18.96 -8.76
N VAL A 67 -11.66 18.21 -9.87
CA VAL A 67 -12.81 18.04 -10.78
C VAL A 67 -14.01 17.41 -10.06
N ASN A 68 -13.79 16.38 -9.26
CA ASN A 68 -14.87 15.73 -8.51
C ASN A 68 -15.45 16.65 -7.43
N SER A 69 -14.60 17.48 -6.80
CA SER A 69 -15.05 18.49 -5.83
C SER A 69 -15.94 19.53 -6.49
N MET A 70 -15.56 20.01 -7.68
CA MET A 70 -16.41 20.93 -8.46
C MET A 70 -17.77 20.32 -8.79
N LYS A 71 -17.78 19.06 -9.25
CA LYS A 71 -19.03 18.34 -9.53
C LYS A 71 -19.89 18.13 -8.28
N ALA A 72 -19.29 17.87 -7.13
CA ALA A 72 -20.02 17.68 -5.88
C ALA A 72 -20.67 18.97 -5.34
N MET A 73 -20.11 20.14 -5.68
CA MET A 73 -20.75 21.43 -5.38
C MET A 73 -22.06 21.61 -6.16
N GLU A 74 -22.19 21.00 -7.34
CA GLU A 74 -23.40 21.05 -8.18
C GLU A 74 -24.37 19.89 -7.89
N ASP A 75 -23.83 18.70 -7.60
CA ASP A 75 -24.59 17.47 -7.36
C ASP A 75 -23.99 16.71 -6.17
N LYS A 76 -24.67 16.76 -5.02
CA LYS A 76 -24.23 16.08 -3.79
C LYS A 76 -24.04 14.57 -3.95
N GLU A 77 -24.73 13.90 -4.90
CA GLU A 77 -24.50 12.46 -5.13
C GLU A 77 -23.09 12.15 -5.64
N LYS A 78 -22.36 13.16 -6.14
CA LYS A 78 -20.96 13.04 -6.59
C LYS A 78 -19.94 13.12 -5.46
N GLU A 79 -20.35 13.43 -4.24
CA GLU A 79 -19.42 13.51 -3.10
C GLU A 79 -18.68 12.18 -2.85
N LYS A 80 -19.34 11.05 -3.09
CA LYS A 80 -18.71 9.70 -3.04
C LYS A 80 -17.48 9.56 -3.96
N ASP A 81 -17.45 10.30 -5.07
CA ASP A 81 -16.33 10.27 -6.01
C ASP A 81 -15.11 11.05 -5.46
N ILE A 82 -15.32 12.00 -4.55
CA ILE A 82 -14.24 12.67 -3.80
C ILE A 82 -13.56 11.65 -2.89
N LEU A 83 -14.35 10.93 -2.09
CA LEU A 83 -13.84 9.91 -1.16
C LEU A 83 -13.11 8.78 -1.92
N LYS A 84 -13.66 8.33 -3.05
CA LYS A 84 -13.03 7.32 -3.91
C LYS A 84 -11.67 7.79 -4.42
N THR A 85 -11.54 9.05 -4.83
CA THR A 85 -10.26 9.62 -5.27
C THR A 85 -9.27 9.74 -4.12
N ALA A 86 -9.69 10.20 -2.93
CA ALA A 86 -8.83 10.26 -1.75
C ALA A 86 -8.27 8.87 -1.35
N ASN A 87 -9.09 7.82 -1.40
CA ASN A 87 -8.65 6.45 -1.15
C ASN A 87 -7.63 5.95 -2.19
N LYS A 88 -7.75 6.36 -3.45
CA LYS A 88 -6.75 6.05 -4.50
C LYS A 88 -5.45 6.80 -4.26
N MET A 89 -5.52 8.07 -3.85
CA MET A 89 -4.34 8.85 -3.46
C MET A 89 -3.59 8.15 -2.32
N ASP A 90 -4.28 7.70 -1.27
CA ASP A 90 -3.65 6.94 -0.17
C ASP A 90 -2.91 5.69 -0.65
N LYS A 91 -3.49 4.94 -1.60
CA LYS A 91 -2.82 3.77 -2.18
C LYS A 91 -1.51 4.14 -2.89
N ILE A 92 -1.50 5.26 -3.61
CA ILE A 92 -0.29 5.76 -4.30
C ILE A 92 0.76 6.23 -3.28
N LEU A 93 0.31 6.88 -2.18
CA LEU A 93 1.19 7.25 -1.06
C LEU A 93 1.81 6.02 -0.39
N ASP A 94 1.02 4.95 -0.18
CA ASP A 94 1.50 3.69 0.36
C ASP A 94 2.55 3.04 -0.57
N ASN A 95 2.33 3.10 -1.88
CA ASN A 95 3.31 2.63 -2.87
C ASN A 95 4.64 3.40 -2.81
N MET A 96 4.62 4.69 -2.46
CA MET A 96 5.86 5.46 -2.27
C MET A 96 6.52 5.19 -0.91
N GLU A 97 5.75 4.88 0.13
CA GLU A 97 6.28 4.66 1.49
C GLU A 97 6.83 3.24 1.70
N TYR A 98 6.12 2.22 1.21
CA TYR A 98 6.38 0.82 1.54
C TYR A 98 7.28 0.12 0.52
N ILE A 99 8.43 0.73 0.23
CA ILE A 99 9.44 0.18 -0.67
C ILE A 99 10.77 -0.05 0.04
N LYS A 100 11.58 -0.96 -0.50
CA LYS A 100 13.00 -1.06 -0.16
C LYS A 100 13.77 -0.07 -1.02
N VAL A 101 14.09 1.09 -0.44
CA VAL A 101 14.86 2.15 -1.10
C VAL A 101 16.31 1.71 -1.27
N PRO A 102 16.87 1.77 -2.49
CA PRO A 102 18.29 1.52 -2.68
C PRO A 102 19.17 2.56 -1.99
N ASP A 103 20.35 2.16 -1.50
CA ASP A 103 21.23 3.00 -0.69
C ASP A 103 21.54 4.35 -1.34
N LYS A 104 21.78 4.34 -2.66
CA LYS A 104 22.03 5.53 -3.49
C LYS A 104 20.96 6.62 -3.38
N TYR A 105 19.71 6.25 -3.09
CA TYR A 105 18.57 7.18 -3.09
C TYR A 105 17.98 7.44 -1.71
N LYS A 106 18.60 6.95 -0.63
CA LYS A 106 18.05 7.11 0.73
C LYS A 106 17.79 8.55 1.11
N ASP A 107 18.69 9.47 0.77
CA ASP A 107 18.55 10.88 1.18
C ASP A 107 17.42 11.57 0.42
N ILE A 108 17.38 11.46 -0.91
CA ILE A 108 16.26 12.03 -1.69
C ILE A 108 14.92 11.37 -1.34
N HIS A 109 14.92 10.10 -0.95
CA HIS A 109 13.70 9.44 -0.51
C HIS A 109 13.16 9.98 0.81
N LYS A 110 14.00 10.53 1.70
CA LYS A 110 13.51 11.20 2.91
C LYS A 110 12.65 12.41 2.55
N ASP A 111 13.05 13.18 1.54
CA ASP A 111 12.27 14.33 1.08
C ASP A 111 10.93 13.88 0.47
N ILE A 112 10.93 12.78 -0.29
CA ILE A 112 9.69 12.15 -0.78
C ILE A 112 8.80 11.73 0.40
N GLN A 113 9.35 11.16 1.47
CA GLN A 113 8.60 10.76 2.66
C GLN A 113 7.98 11.94 3.42
N VAL A 114 8.63 13.11 3.42
CA VAL A 114 8.02 14.35 3.94
C VAL A 114 6.78 14.70 3.11
N GLY A 115 6.90 14.70 1.78
CA GLY A 115 5.76 14.95 0.88
C GLY A 115 4.62 13.92 1.06
N VAL A 116 4.96 12.64 1.20
CA VAL A 116 4.00 11.56 1.48
C VAL A 116 3.26 11.81 2.79
N THR A 117 3.99 12.20 3.84
CA THR A 117 3.40 12.47 5.16
C THR A 117 2.43 13.63 5.11
N ASP A 118 2.79 14.72 4.43
CA ASP A 118 1.92 15.89 4.31
C ASP A 118 0.70 15.62 3.44
N ALA A 119 0.87 14.93 2.31
CA ALA A 119 -0.24 14.49 1.47
C ALA A 119 -1.22 13.60 2.25
N ARG A 120 -0.72 12.72 3.12
CA ARG A 120 -1.54 11.84 3.94
C ARG A 120 -2.36 12.58 4.99
N LYS A 121 -1.87 13.71 5.51
CA LYS A 121 -2.66 14.59 6.38
C LYS A 121 -3.87 15.15 5.61
N ALA A 122 -3.66 15.57 4.37
CA ALA A 122 -4.74 16.10 3.53
C ALA A 122 -5.80 15.04 3.19
N THR A 123 -5.39 13.84 2.76
CA THR A 123 -6.34 12.75 2.48
C THR A 123 -7.08 12.29 3.73
N LYS A 124 -6.43 12.32 4.90
CA LYS A 124 -7.09 12.05 6.18
C LYS A 124 -8.20 13.07 6.46
N LEU A 125 -7.93 14.37 6.32
CA LEU A 125 -8.95 15.42 6.54
C LEU A 125 -10.18 15.21 5.64
N ILE A 126 -9.97 14.90 4.36
CA ILE A 126 -11.06 14.62 3.41
C ILE A 126 -11.91 13.44 3.89
N LYS A 127 -11.28 12.34 4.30
CA LYS A 127 -11.99 11.14 4.77
C LYS A 127 -12.68 11.34 6.11
N ASP A 128 -12.13 12.18 6.99
CA ASP A 128 -12.73 12.45 8.30
C ASP A 128 -13.97 13.34 8.13
N ALA A 129 -13.92 14.36 7.26
CA ALA A 129 -15.10 15.16 6.90
C ALA A 129 -16.24 14.27 6.35
N SER A 130 -15.93 13.30 5.49
CA SER A 130 -16.96 12.40 4.94
C SER A 130 -17.59 11.46 5.98
N LYS A 131 -17.00 11.29 7.17
CA LYS A 131 -17.60 10.50 8.26
C LYS A 131 -18.54 11.33 9.11
N GLU A 132 -18.25 12.63 9.27
CA GLU A 132 -19.08 13.57 10.02
C GLU A 132 -20.43 13.76 9.33
N ASP A 133 -20.47 13.83 8.00
CA ASP A 133 -21.73 13.90 7.22
C ASP A 133 -22.61 12.63 7.33
N ASN A 134 -22.06 11.52 7.79
CA ASN A 134 -22.78 10.26 8.00
C ASN A 134 -23.28 10.06 9.44
N GLN A 135 -23.11 11.04 10.34
CA GLN A 135 -23.72 10.99 11.67
C GLN A 135 -25.18 11.51 11.61
N PRO A 136 -26.16 10.78 12.17
CA PRO A 136 -27.53 11.29 12.28
C PRO A 136 -27.55 12.47 13.26
N LEU A 137 -28.23 13.56 12.85
CA LEU A 137 -28.56 14.73 13.68
C LEU A 137 -29.39 14.36 14.92
#